data_AF-A0A845E711-F1
#
_entry.id   AF-A0A845E711-F1
#
_cell.length_a   1.000
_cell.length_b   1.000
_cell.length_c   1.000
_cell.angle_alpha   90.00
_cell.angle_beta   90.00
_cell.angle_gamma   90.00
#
_symmetry.space_group_name_H-M   'P 1'
#
loop_
_entity.id
_entity.type
_entity.pdbx_description
1 polymer ?
#
loop_
_entity_poly.entity_id
_entity_poly.type
_entity_poly.pdbx_seq_one_letter_code
_entity_poly.pdbx_strand_id
1 'polypeptide(L)'
;MITIIISTLSLAVIGVSLRQIFNSLEFEHKIFSVQLFVSIMMLYTIVMVGFGIIYAALILQGIEVYKADMPFIQGYWINDMIRSVYFSGVTLFTVGYGDLTPVGIGKWIAIIEAMVGYTLPAALVAKVWLKHKEEG
;
A
#
# COMPACT_ATOMS: atom_id res chain seq x y z
N MET A 1 7.52 -29.66 -5.31
CA MET A 1 8.96 -29.52 -4.96
C MET A 1 9.67 -28.50 -5.86
N ILE A 2 9.64 -28.64 -7.18
CA ILE A 2 10.26 -27.66 -8.11
C ILE A 2 9.71 -26.24 -7.93
N THR A 3 8.38 -26.07 -7.82
CA THR A 3 7.75 -24.76 -7.58
C THR A 3 8.22 -24.08 -6.29
N ILE A 4 8.36 -24.86 -5.21
CA ILE A 4 8.86 -24.37 -3.92
C ILE A 4 10.31 -23.90 -4.07
N ILE A 5 11.17 -24.70 -4.73
CA ILE A 5 12.58 -24.35 -4.97
C ILE A 5 12.70 -23.05 -5.78
N ILE A 6 11.91 -22.90 -6.85
CA ILE A 6 11.91 -21.70 -7.69
C ILE A 6 11.43 -20.47 -6.90
N SER A 7 10.34 -20.60 -6.11
CA SER A 7 9.84 -19.52 -5.27
C SER A 7 10.86 -19.10 -4.21
N THR A 8 11.51 -20.06 -3.55
CA THR A 8 12.56 -19.79 -2.55
C THR A 8 13.76 -19.09 -3.18
N LEU A 9 14.22 -19.55 -4.34
CA LEU A 9 15.33 -18.91 -5.07
C LEU A 9 14.97 -17.47 -5.48
N SER A 10 13.76 -17.26 -5.98
CA SER A 10 13.28 -15.94 -6.38
C SER A 10 13.22 -14.97 -5.20
N LEU A 11 12.70 -15.42 -4.04
CA LEU A 11 12.69 -14.63 -2.81
C LEU A 11 14.10 -14.30 -2.31
N ALA A 12 15.05 -15.24 -2.42
CA ALA A 12 16.44 -15.00 -2.05
C ALA A 12 17.10 -13.96 -2.96
N VAL A 13 16.89 -14.04 -4.29
CA VAL A 13 17.40 -13.07 -5.26
C VAL A 13 16.83 -11.68 -5.02
N ILE A 14 15.52 -11.57 -4.77
CA ILE A 14 14.87 -10.30 -4.42
C ILE A 14 15.47 -9.75 -3.13
N GLY A 15 15.63 -10.59 -2.10
CA GLY A 15 16.22 -10.18 -0.82
C GLY A 15 17.65 -9.66 -0.95
N VAL A 16 18.50 -10.32 -1.73
CA VAL A 16 19.88 -9.88 -2.00
C VAL A 16 19.90 -8.58 -2.80
N SER A 17 19.04 -8.46 -3.81
CA SER A 17 18.94 -7.25 -4.64
C SER A 17 18.49 -6.03 -3.83
N LEU A 18 17.47 -6.22 -2.98
CA LEU A 18 17.02 -5.18 -2.05
C LEU A 18 18.15 -4.78 -1.09
N ARG A 19 18.85 -5.75 -0.48
CA ARG A 19 20.00 -5.47 0.40
C ARG A 19 21.11 -4.69 -0.31
N GLN A 20 21.40 -5.02 -1.57
CA GLN A 20 22.39 -4.31 -2.36
C GLN A 20 21.96 -2.87 -2.63
N ILE A 21 20.69 -2.62 -2.97
CA ILE A 21 20.15 -1.27 -3.17
C ILE A 21 20.30 -0.46 -1.87
N PHE A 22 19.88 -0.98 -0.73
CA PHE A 22 19.99 -0.26 0.55
C PHE A 22 21.44 0.06 0.92
N ASN A 23 22.35 -0.91 0.75
CA ASN A 23 23.78 -0.68 1.01
C ASN A 23 24.39 0.34 0.04
N SER A 24 23.98 0.33 -1.24
CA SER A 24 24.47 1.30 -2.25
C SER A 24 23.94 2.72 -2.00
N LEU A 25 22.70 2.84 -1.52
CA LEU A 25 22.07 4.13 -1.16
C LEU A 25 22.70 4.73 0.11
N GLU A 26 23.12 3.91 1.07
CA GLU A 26 23.82 4.38 2.28
C GLU A 26 25.26 4.86 1.99
N PHE A 27 25.94 4.31 0.97
CA PHE A 27 27.37 4.54 0.77
C PHE A 27 27.72 5.81 -0.01
N GLU A 28 26.96 6.19 -1.03
CA GLU A 28 27.34 7.36 -1.87
C GLU A 28 26.70 8.67 -1.41
N HIS A 29 25.52 8.64 -0.79
CA HIS A 29 24.75 9.84 -0.49
C HIS A 29 23.92 9.61 0.78
N LYS A 30 24.22 10.31 1.88
CA LYS A 30 23.46 10.34 3.17
C LYS A 30 21.98 10.83 3.05
N ILE A 31 21.39 10.69 1.87
CA ILE A 31 20.07 11.14 1.45
C ILE A 31 18.98 10.19 1.99
N PHE A 32 19.26 8.89 2.11
CA PHE A 32 18.25 7.89 2.47
C PHE A 32 18.64 7.09 3.71
N SER A 33 17.97 7.36 4.84
CA SER A 33 18.12 6.59 6.07
C SER A 33 17.14 5.43 6.09
N VAL A 34 17.57 4.24 6.53
CA VAL A 34 16.69 3.08 6.81
C VAL A 34 15.50 3.50 7.69
N GLN A 35 15.70 4.44 8.61
CA GLN A 35 14.64 5.00 9.44
C GLN A 35 13.54 5.69 8.63
N LEU A 36 13.89 6.41 7.55
CA LEU A 36 12.94 7.05 6.66
C LEU A 36 12.13 6.00 5.90
N PHE A 37 12.80 4.98 5.33
CA PHE A 37 12.13 3.88 4.65
C PHE A 37 11.10 3.16 5.52
N VAL A 38 11.50 2.76 6.73
CA VAL A 38 10.61 2.10 7.69
C VAL A 38 9.45 3.02 8.09
N SER A 39 9.71 4.30 8.29
CA SER A 39 8.67 5.29 8.61
C SER A 39 7.64 5.43 7.47
N ILE A 40 8.08 5.39 6.21
CA ILE A 40 7.20 5.42 5.03
C ILE A 40 6.35 4.15 4.96
N MET A 41 6.96 2.98 5.14
CA MET A 41 6.21 1.71 5.14
C MET A 41 5.14 1.68 6.24
N MET A 42 5.48 2.17 7.44
CA MET A 42 4.53 2.31 8.54
C MET A 42 3.40 3.28 8.19
N LEU A 43 3.72 4.43 7.58
CA LEU A 43 2.72 5.40 7.14
C LEU A 43 1.74 4.80 6.12
N TYR A 44 2.24 4.13 5.08
CA TYR A 44 1.39 3.42 4.11
C TYR A 44 0.52 2.36 4.78
N THR A 45 1.09 1.61 5.74
CA THR A 45 0.33 0.59 6.47
C THR A 45 -0.79 1.22 7.30
N ILE A 46 -0.54 2.34 7.98
CA ILE A 46 -1.54 3.06 8.77
C ILE A 46 -2.65 3.61 7.86
N VAL A 47 -2.29 4.22 6.72
CA VAL A 47 -3.26 4.75 5.76
C VAL A 47 -4.12 3.62 5.20
N MET A 48 -3.49 2.52 4.77
CA MET A 48 -4.18 1.34 4.23
C MET A 48 -5.14 0.70 5.26
N VAL A 49 -4.70 0.53 6.50
CA VAL A 49 -5.56 0.00 7.56
C VAL A 49 -6.68 1.01 7.90
N GLY A 50 -6.39 2.31 7.90
CA GLY A 50 -7.38 3.36 8.17
C GLY A 50 -8.51 3.39 7.14
N PHE A 51 -8.17 3.41 5.85
CA PHE A 51 -9.17 3.33 4.77
C PHE A 51 -9.89 1.99 4.76
N GLY A 52 -9.17 0.87 4.98
CA GLY A 52 -9.79 -0.44 5.15
C GLY A 52 -10.84 -0.49 6.27
N ILE A 53 -10.58 0.16 7.41
CA ILE A 53 -11.55 0.28 8.51
C ILE A 53 -12.75 1.13 8.08
N ILE A 54 -12.54 2.24 7.36
CA ILE A 54 -13.62 3.09 6.85
C ILE A 54 -14.55 2.30 5.92
N TYR A 55 -13.99 1.55 4.96
CA TYR A 55 -14.79 0.72 4.06
C TYR A 55 -15.56 -0.37 4.82
N ALA A 56 -14.90 -1.08 5.74
CA ALA A 56 -15.55 -2.12 6.54
C ALA A 56 -16.68 -1.54 7.40
N ALA A 57 -16.48 -0.37 8.00
CA ALA A 57 -17.49 0.31 8.82
C ALA A 57 -18.73 0.70 8.00
N LEU A 58 -18.55 1.18 6.76
CA LEU A 58 -19.66 1.50 5.87
C LEU A 58 -20.43 0.24 5.45
N ILE A 59 -19.72 -0.85 5.16
CA ILE A 59 -20.34 -2.15 4.85
C ILE A 59 -21.16 -2.67 6.03
N LEU A 60 -20.65 -2.55 7.26
CA LEU A 60 -21.37 -2.93 8.47
C LEU A 60 -22.67 -2.13 8.68
N GLN A 61 -22.76 -0.91 8.14
CA GLN A 61 -23.98 -0.10 8.14
C GLN A 61 -24.94 -0.44 6.98
N GLY A 62 -24.61 -1.44 6.16
CA GLY A 62 -25.36 -1.83 4.97
C GLY A 62 -25.09 -0.94 3.74
N ILE A 63 -24.07 -0.09 3.78
CA ILE A 63 -23.67 0.76 2.66
C ILE A 63 -22.68 -0.01 1.79
N GLU A 64 -23.09 -0.30 0.56
CA GLU A 64 -22.22 -0.93 -0.44
C GLU A 64 -21.18 0.08 -0.97
N VAL A 65 -19.90 -0.18 -0.74
CA VAL A 65 -18.78 0.70 -1.14
C VAL A 65 -17.90 0.13 -2.26
N TYR A 66 -17.89 -1.20 -2.42
CA TYR A 66 -17.25 -1.87 -3.54
C TYR A 66 -18.05 -3.13 -3.92
N LYS A 67 -17.96 -3.54 -5.19
CA LYS A 67 -18.51 -4.80 -5.70
C LYS A 67 -17.39 -5.77 -5.99
N ALA A 68 -17.64 -7.04 -5.67
CA ALA A 68 -16.80 -8.15 -6.06
C ALA A 68 -17.34 -8.82 -7.32
N ASP A 69 -16.48 -9.13 -8.28
CA ASP A 69 -16.88 -9.87 -9.49
C ASP A 69 -17.30 -11.32 -9.19
N MET A 70 -16.76 -11.92 -8.14
CA MET A 70 -17.11 -13.26 -7.69
C MET A 70 -17.98 -13.20 -6.43
N PRO A 71 -19.10 -13.96 -6.36
CA PRO A 71 -19.91 -14.03 -5.16
C PRO A 71 -19.12 -14.75 -4.07
N PHE A 72 -18.56 -13.97 -3.15
CA PHE A 72 -17.86 -14.52 -2.01
C PHE A 72 -18.84 -14.97 -0.93
N ILE A 73 -18.47 -16.02 -0.19
CA ILE A 73 -19.25 -16.51 0.96
C ILE A 73 -19.40 -15.36 1.97
N GLN A 74 -20.63 -14.86 2.10
CA GLN A 74 -21.07 -13.94 3.15
C GLN A 74 -21.11 -14.69 4.48
N GLY A 75 -20.67 -14.07 5.57
CA GLY A 75 -20.94 -14.64 6.89
C GLY A 75 -20.07 -14.20 8.06
N TYR A 76 -18.91 -13.57 7.83
CA TYR A 76 -18.04 -13.15 8.93
C TYR A 76 -17.49 -11.74 8.73
N TRP A 77 -17.72 -10.86 9.71
CA TRP A 77 -17.18 -9.50 9.81
C TRP A 77 -15.66 -9.40 9.55
N ILE A 78 -14.91 -10.44 9.94
CA ILE A 78 -13.46 -10.52 9.72
C ILE A 78 -13.12 -10.59 8.22
N ASN A 79 -13.96 -11.26 7.41
CA ASN A 79 -13.76 -11.35 5.97
C ASN A 79 -13.98 -10.00 5.31
N ASP A 80 -14.99 -9.25 5.74
CA ASP A 80 -15.26 -7.91 5.21
C ASP A 80 -14.16 -6.92 5.59
N MET A 81 -13.60 -7.04 6.81
CA MET A 81 -12.44 -6.24 7.23
C MET A 81 -11.19 -6.56 6.39
N ILE A 82 -10.85 -7.85 6.22
CA ILE A 82 -9.70 -8.26 5.42
C ILE A 82 -9.86 -7.81 3.96
N ARG A 83 -11.05 -7.97 3.38
CA ARG A 83 -11.35 -7.52 2.02
C ARG A 83 -11.27 -6.00 1.88
N SER A 84 -11.74 -5.26 2.87
CA SER A 84 -11.68 -3.81 2.87
C SER A 84 -10.23 -3.30 2.94
N VAL A 85 -9.38 -3.93 3.75
CA VAL A 85 -7.94 -3.63 3.80
C VAL A 85 -7.26 -3.99 2.47
N TYR A 86 -7.64 -5.10 1.84
CA TYR A 86 -7.15 -5.46 0.51
C TYR A 86 -7.58 -4.45 -0.56
N PHE A 87 -8.86 -4.06 -0.59
CA PHE A 87 -9.38 -3.03 -1.50
C PHE A 87 -8.66 -1.71 -1.33
N SER A 88 -8.44 -1.31 -0.08
CA SER A 88 -7.66 -0.12 0.28
C SER A 88 -6.22 -0.23 -0.24
N GLY A 89 -5.52 -1.35 -0.04
CA GLY A 89 -4.18 -1.56 -0.58
C GLY A 89 -4.12 -1.45 -2.11
N VAL A 90 -5.03 -2.12 -2.82
CA VAL A 90 -5.12 -2.09 -4.29
C VAL A 90 -5.42 -0.67 -4.81
N THR A 91 -6.18 0.13 -4.05
CA THR A 91 -6.53 1.51 -4.38
C THR A 91 -5.39 2.49 -4.05
N LEU A 92 -4.83 2.42 -2.83
CA LEU A 92 -3.76 3.28 -2.33
C LEU A 92 -2.48 3.14 -3.16
N PHE A 93 -2.13 1.92 -3.54
CA PHE A 93 -0.97 1.65 -4.41
C PHE A 93 -1.32 1.71 -5.90
N THR A 94 -2.57 2.05 -6.25
CA THR A 94 -3.06 2.25 -7.62
C THR A 94 -2.89 1.02 -8.51
N VAL A 95 -2.86 -0.17 -7.90
CA VAL A 95 -2.72 -1.46 -8.59
C VAL A 95 -3.99 -1.78 -9.38
N GLY A 96 -5.16 -1.57 -8.77
CA GLY A 96 -6.46 -1.65 -9.43
C GLY A 96 -6.72 -2.94 -10.21
N TYR A 97 -6.53 -4.13 -9.62
CA TYR A 97 -6.73 -5.41 -10.32
C TYR A 97 -8.11 -5.59 -10.96
N GLY A 98 -9.12 -4.88 -10.45
CA GLY A 98 -10.49 -4.90 -10.98
C GLY A 98 -11.38 -5.98 -10.37
N ASP A 99 -10.84 -6.84 -9.51
CA ASP A 99 -11.58 -7.85 -8.76
C ASP A 99 -12.53 -7.26 -7.71
N LEU A 100 -12.17 -6.10 -7.17
CA LEU A 100 -13.02 -5.24 -6.37
C LEU A 100 -13.15 -3.85 -7.03
N THR A 101 -14.37 -3.45 -7.36
CA THR A 101 -14.64 -2.17 -8.03
C THR A 101 -15.42 -1.22 -7.13
N PRO A 102 -15.02 0.06 -6.99
CA PRO A 102 -15.72 1.01 -6.14
C PRO A 102 -17.13 1.32 -6.67
N VAL A 103 -18.10 1.34 -5.79
CA VAL A 103 -19.50 1.69 -6.08
C VAL A 103 -20.05 2.68 -5.06
N GLY A 104 -21.16 3.35 -5.39
CA GLY A 104 -21.81 4.30 -4.50
C GLY A 104 -20.87 5.37 -3.97
N ILE A 105 -20.90 5.61 -2.66
CA ILE A 105 -20.01 6.56 -1.97
C ILE A 105 -18.55 6.10 -1.97
N GLY A 106 -18.29 4.80 -2.12
CA GLY A 106 -16.95 4.23 -2.16
C GLY A 106 -16.07 4.78 -3.29
N LYS A 107 -16.67 5.26 -4.40
CA LYS A 107 -15.95 5.95 -5.48
C LYS A 107 -15.24 7.21 -5.01
N TRP A 108 -15.90 8.05 -4.22
CA TRP A 108 -15.32 9.29 -3.72
C TRP A 108 -14.22 9.01 -2.70
N ILE A 109 -14.44 8.02 -1.83
CA ILE A 109 -13.45 7.59 -0.84
C ILE A 109 -12.20 7.04 -1.56
N ALA A 110 -12.39 6.21 -2.58
CA ALA A 110 -11.29 5.64 -3.37
C ALA A 110 -10.48 6.69 -4.13
N ILE A 111 -11.12 7.75 -4.65
CA ILE A 111 -10.42 8.88 -5.27
C ILE A 111 -9.52 9.58 -4.24
N ILE A 112 -10.05 9.88 -3.05
CA ILE A 112 -9.27 10.52 -1.98
C ILE A 112 -8.10 9.63 -1.55
N GLU A 113 -8.34 8.33 -1.39
CA GLU A 113 -7.30 7.36 -1.06
C GLU A 113 -6.20 7.30 -2.13
N ALA A 114 -6.56 7.23 -3.40
CA ALA A 114 -5.60 7.23 -4.51
C ALA A 114 -4.79 8.54 -4.57
N MET A 115 -5.42 9.69 -4.28
CA MET A 115 -4.70 10.96 -4.17
C MET A 115 -3.66 10.95 -3.04
N VAL A 116 -3.99 10.36 -1.88
CA VAL A 116 -3.03 10.15 -0.79
C VAL A 116 -1.87 9.26 -1.26
N GLY A 117 -2.19 8.15 -1.94
CA GLY A 117 -1.21 7.22 -2.51
C GLY A 117 -0.19 7.89 -3.44
N TYR A 118 -0.64 8.78 -4.32
CA TYR A 118 0.24 9.56 -5.22
C TYR A 118 1.00 10.68 -4.51
N THR A 119 0.44 11.28 -3.48
CA THR A 119 1.04 12.45 -2.81
C THR A 119 2.19 12.05 -1.90
N LEU A 120 2.13 10.87 -1.26
CA LEU A 120 3.14 10.42 -0.30
C LEU A 120 4.57 10.30 -0.90
N PRO A 121 4.80 9.66 -2.07
CA PRO A 121 6.10 9.62 -2.72
C PRO A 121 6.60 11.02 -3.13
N ALA A 122 5.70 11.86 -3.66
CA ALA A 122 6.05 13.20 -4.09
C ALA A 122 6.50 14.09 -2.91
N ALA A 123 5.80 14.01 -1.78
CA ALA A 123 6.14 14.72 -0.55
C ALA A 123 7.52 14.31 0.00
N LEU A 124 7.88 13.03 -0.14
CA LEU A 124 9.20 12.53 0.26
C LEU A 124 10.32 13.10 -0.60
N VAL A 125 10.15 13.07 -1.92
CA VAL A 125 11.12 13.66 -2.86
C VAL A 125 11.28 15.15 -2.57
N ALA A 126 10.18 15.87 -2.36
CA ALA A 126 10.22 17.29 -2.00
C ALA A 126 10.97 17.54 -0.68
N LYS A 127 10.71 16.75 0.36
CA LYS A 127 11.40 16.85 1.66
C LYS A 127 12.90 16.63 1.52
N VAL A 128 13.30 15.60 0.77
CA VAL A 128 14.71 15.28 0.51
C VAL A 128 15.39 16.41 -0.27
N TRP A 129 14.72 16.93 -1.30
CA TRP A 129 15.23 18.03 -2.12
C TRP A 129 15.43 19.32 -1.31
N LEU A 130 14.46 19.68 -0.47
CA LEU A 130 14.54 20.86 0.39
C LEU A 130 15.69 20.74 1.40
N LYS A 131 15.84 19.57 2.02
CA LYS A 131 16.94 19.30 2.94
C LYS A 131 18.31 19.49 2.27
N HIS A 132 18.46 19.04 1.02
CA HIS A 132 19.70 19.22 0.27
C HIS A 132 20.00 20.70 -0.03
N LYS A 133 18.97 21.52 -0.29
CA LYS A 133 19.12 22.96 -0.55
C LYS A 133 19.48 23.77 0.70
N GLU A 134 19.09 23.32 1.89
CA GLU A 134 19.45 23.99 3.15
C GLU A 134 20.88 23.67 3.61
N GLU A 135 21.46 22.55 3.13
CA GLU A 135 22.81 22.08 3.49
C GLU A 135 23.92 22.55 2.53
N GLY A 136 23.58 23.18 1.39
CA GLY A 136 24.53 23.66 0.37
C GLY A 136 24.45 25.15 0.12
#